data_AF-A0A401GFK5-F1
#
_entry.id   AF-A0A401GFK5-F1
#
_cell.length_a   1.000
_cell.length_b   1.000
_cell.length_c   1.000
_cell.angle_alpha   90.00
_cell.angle_beta   90.00
_cell.angle_gamma   90.00
#
_symmetry.space_group_name_H-M   'P 1'
#
loop_
_entity.id
_entity.type
_entity.pdbx_description
1 polymer ?
#
loop_
_entity_poly.entity_id
_entity_poly.type
_entity_poly.pdbx_seq_one_letter_code
_entity_poly.pdbx_strand_id
1 'polypeptide(L)'
;MPDMCNMPRTASDRCSLAILPPMLPPPVAPSPPLPQTLLQAPSSLSPMTPAIRTVEQQAHLTTPGPSSPSISTSLSVITINIMASPSAAPGVASSLHDPPMGSSSSSHHEFRISSGACAPAPVMAAAMHQPVGLPTPHFAVAAHGSTVPMTLTPSSSLVPQNSSLAPQALKWAVLTRKHGDEQLQRYAQWDFHGEWLPYYEYQSVHQITDIWTEWAEGIGNYLPVRLLCEEWGAKWCQNVPKLKTEANRRMKVIQLVEALQKKRNWHLDITLRFLREKYEPQYTPRQFCDFLKCDRGAGADSVLAAAASYL
;
A
#
# COMPACT_ATOMS: atom_id res chain seq x y z
N MET A 1 -35.25 -29.99 -25.23
CA MET A 1 -36.55 -29.68 -24.60
C MET A 1 -36.74 -30.69 -23.48
N PRO A 2 -36.96 -30.33 -22.20
CA PRO A 2 -37.00 -29.02 -21.50
C PRO A 2 -35.75 -28.88 -20.57
N ASP A 3 -35.50 -27.90 -19.70
CA ASP A 3 -36.33 -26.97 -18.95
C ASP A 3 -35.61 -25.62 -18.79
N MET A 4 -36.32 -24.54 -19.10
CA MET A 4 -35.85 -23.17 -18.99
C MET A 4 -36.15 -22.67 -17.58
N CYS A 5 -35.10 -22.44 -16.78
CA CYS A 5 -35.26 -21.76 -15.50
C CYS A 5 -35.57 -20.27 -15.74
N ASN A 6 -36.86 -19.97 -15.59
CA ASN A 6 -37.44 -18.65 -15.37
C ASN A 6 -36.71 -17.94 -14.22
N MET A 7 -35.95 -16.88 -14.55
CA MET A 7 -35.49 -15.91 -13.56
C MET A 7 -36.51 -14.77 -13.49
N PRO A 8 -37.02 -14.42 -12.30
CA PRO A 8 -37.93 -13.28 -12.15
C PRO A 8 -37.18 -11.99 -12.46
N ARG A 9 -37.71 -11.20 -13.39
CA ARG A 9 -37.38 -9.78 -13.54
C ARG A 9 -37.84 -9.06 -12.28
N THR A 10 -36.92 -8.75 -11.38
CA THR A 10 -37.18 -7.78 -10.31
C THR A 10 -36.63 -6.42 -10.71
N ALA A 11 -37.49 -5.44 -10.51
CA ALA A 11 -37.40 -4.06 -10.93
C ALA A 11 -36.05 -3.39 -10.67
N SER A 12 -35.66 -2.61 -11.67
CA SER A 12 -34.86 -1.40 -11.59
C SER A 12 -35.14 -0.63 -10.30
N ASP A 13 -34.22 -0.75 -9.32
CA ASP A 13 -34.16 0.18 -8.20
C ASP A 13 -33.51 1.45 -8.71
N ARG A 14 -34.35 2.49 -8.80
CA ARG A 14 -33.93 3.85 -9.05
C ARG A 14 -32.93 4.24 -7.96
N CYS A 15 -31.68 4.46 -8.32
CA CYS A 15 -30.82 5.39 -7.60
C CYS A 15 -31.53 6.75 -7.58
N SER A 16 -32.32 6.98 -6.55
CA SER A 16 -32.87 8.28 -6.20
C SER A 16 -31.67 9.18 -5.88
N LEU A 17 -31.26 9.96 -6.87
CA LEU A 17 -30.45 11.15 -6.66
C LEU A 17 -31.24 12.05 -5.70
N ALA A 18 -30.85 12.05 -4.43
CA ALA A 18 -31.31 13.04 -3.49
C ALA A 18 -30.87 14.41 -4.01
N ILE A 19 -31.83 15.17 -4.53
CA ILE A 19 -31.69 16.58 -4.84
C ILE A 19 -31.43 17.28 -3.50
N LEU A 20 -30.16 17.59 -3.24
CA LEU A 20 -29.76 18.42 -2.12
C LEU A 20 -30.37 19.83 -2.31
N PRO A 21 -30.95 20.44 -1.27
CA PRO A 21 -31.38 21.84 -1.35
C PRO A 21 -30.17 22.74 -1.61
N PRO A 22 -30.36 23.87 -2.32
CA PRO A 22 -29.28 24.82 -2.58
C PRO A 22 -28.74 25.37 -1.25
N MET A 23 -27.52 24.97 -0.92
CA MET A 23 -26.78 25.55 0.20
C MET A 23 -26.49 27.02 -0.11
N LEU A 24 -27.04 27.91 0.70
CA LEU A 24 -26.65 29.31 0.75
C LEU A 24 -25.14 29.41 1.03
N PRO A 25 -24.41 30.32 0.37
CA PRO A 25 -22.99 30.52 0.63
C PRO A 25 -22.79 31.01 2.08
N PRO A 26 -21.75 30.52 2.77
CA PRO A 26 -21.41 30.99 4.11
C PRO A 26 -20.98 32.47 4.08
N PRO A 27 -21.17 33.22 5.18
CA PRO A 27 -20.75 34.61 5.28
C PRO A 27 -19.24 34.74 5.09
N VAL A 28 -18.85 35.67 4.23
CA VAL A 28 -17.47 36.03 3.92
C VAL A 28 -16.80 36.55 5.20
N ALA A 29 -15.83 35.79 5.72
CA ALA A 29 -14.93 36.27 6.76
C ALA A 29 -14.01 37.36 6.17
N PRO A 30 -13.68 38.42 6.94
CA PRO A 30 -12.75 39.45 6.49
C PRO A 30 -11.35 38.86 6.27
N SER A 31 -10.82 39.07 5.07
CA SER A 31 -9.49 38.63 4.65
C SER A 31 -8.39 39.20 5.56
N PRO A 32 -7.42 38.40 6.02
CA PRO A 32 -6.23 38.91 6.67
C PRO A 32 -5.35 39.70 5.68
N PRO A 33 -4.63 40.74 6.14
CA PRO A 33 -3.76 41.53 5.28
C PRO A 33 -2.58 40.69 4.75
N LEU A 34 -2.32 40.83 3.46
CA LEU A 34 -1.22 40.16 2.75
C LEU A 34 0.14 40.70 3.22
N PRO A 35 1.14 39.83 3.48
CA PRO A 35 2.52 40.27 3.69
C PRO A 35 3.11 40.80 2.38
N GLN A 36 3.56 42.05 2.40
CA GLN A 36 4.31 42.67 1.31
C GLN A 36 5.63 41.91 1.13
N THR A 37 5.72 41.14 0.04
CA THR A 37 6.97 40.48 -0.35
C THR A 37 7.79 41.47 -1.14
N LEU A 38 8.94 41.82 -0.57
CA LEU A 38 9.92 42.75 -1.10
C LEU A 38 10.57 42.12 -2.35
N LEU A 39 10.36 42.77 -3.50
CA LEU A 39 10.96 42.46 -4.80
C LEU A 39 12.49 42.54 -4.67
N GLN A 40 13.16 41.39 -4.63
CA GLN A 40 14.60 41.29 -4.76
C GLN A 40 14.95 40.84 -6.19
N ALA A 41 15.67 41.71 -6.90
CA ALA A 41 16.02 41.56 -8.30
C ALA A 41 16.93 40.34 -8.58
N PRO A 42 16.87 39.73 -9.78
CA PRO A 42 17.72 38.61 -10.15
C PRO A 42 19.14 39.07 -10.51
N SER A 43 20.12 38.56 -9.77
CA SER A 43 21.53 38.64 -10.14
C SER A 43 21.87 37.67 -11.26
N SER A 44 22.08 38.27 -12.42
CA SER A 44 22.96 37.93 -13.54
C SER A 44 24.01 36.80 -13.37
N LEU A 45 23.97 35.87 -14.33
CA LEU A 45 25.07 35.25 -15.09
C LEU A 45 26.23 34.53 -14.36
N SER A 46 26.33 33.21 -14.60
CA SER A 46 27.47 32.61 -15.32
C SER A 46 27.20 31.15 -15.72
N PRO A 47 27.39 30.75 -16.99
CA PRO A 47 27.41 29.36 -17.40
C PRO A 47 28.83 28.78 -17.31
N MET A 48 29.03 27.83 -16.40
CA MET A 48 30.24 27.01 -16.33
C MET A 48 29.98 25.70 -17.09
N THR A 49 30.57 25.57 -18.27
CA THR A 49 30.55 24.35 -19.07
C THR A 49 31.46 23.29 -18.44
N PRO A 50 31.00 22.03 -18.27
CA PRO A 50 31.90 20.94 -17.94
C PRO A 50 32.61 20.44 -19.20
N ALA A 51 33.94 20.42 -19.14
CA ALA A 51 34.80 19.79 -20.14
C ALA A 51 34.61 18.27 -20.11
N ILE A 52 34.09 17.72 -21.21
CA ILE A 52 34.04 16.28 -21.46
C ILE A 52 35.48 15.83 -21.77
N ARG A 53 36.10 15.10 -20.85
CA ARG A 53 37.31 14.33 -21.11
C ARG A 53 36.94 13.00 -21.74
N THR A 54 37.14 12.90 -23.05
CA THR A 54 37.19 11.63 -23.78
C THR A 54 38.44 10.88 -23.33
N VAL A 55 38.26 9.80 -22.55
CA VAL A 55 39.32 8.81 -22.34
C VAL A 55 39.14 7.76 -23.43
N GLU A 56 40.01 7.89 -24.44
CA GLU A 56 40.28 6.89 -25.46
C GLU A 56 40.94 5.68 -24.78
N GLN A 57 40.18 4.62 -24.53
CA GLN A 57 40.74 3.37 -24.03
C GLN A 57 41.09 2.49 -25.22
N GLN A 58 42.39 2.41 -25.50
CA GLN A 58 43.00 1.56 -26.50
C GLN A 58 42.57 0.11 -26.33
N ALA A 59 42.11 -0.48 -27.43
CA ALA A 59 41.97 -1.91 -27.60
C ALA A 59 43.37 -2.56 -27.60
N HIS A 60 43.59 -3.49 -26.67
CA HIS A 60 44.67 -4.47 -26.79
C HIS A 60 44.02 -5.84 -26.95
N LEU A 61 44.13 -6.39 -28.16
CA LEU A 61 43.92 -7.80 -28.44
C LEU A 61 44.99 -8.61 -27.71
N THR A 62 44.60 -9.57 -26.87
CA THR A 62 45.39 -10.79 -26.62
C THR A 62 44.45 -11.95 -26.27
N THR A 63 44.22 -12.78 -27.29
CA THR A 63 44.21 -14.27 -27.40
C THR A 63 44.14 -15.17 -26.13
N PRO A 64 43.85 -16.48 -26.26
CA PRO A 64 42.79 -17.18 -25.55
C PRO A 64 43.29 -18.19 -24.50
N GLY A 65 42.42 -18.62 -23.59
CA GLY A 65 42.73 -19.69 -22.64
C GLY A 65 41.47 -20.31 -22.03
N PRO A 66 41.16 -21.59 -22.30
CA PRO A 66 40.03 -22.29 -21.72
C PRO A 66 40.46 -23.08 -20.48
N SER A 67 39.88 -22.76 -19.33
CA SER A 67 39.91 -23.64 -18.17
C SER A 67 38.77 -23.28 -17.22
N SER A 68 37.60 -23.85 -17.51
CA SER A 68 36.48 -23.89 -16.57
C SER A 68 36.70 -25.03 -15.58
N PRO A 69 36.74 -24.76 -14.25
CA PRO A 69 36.56 -25.81 -13.27
C PRO A 69 35.07 -26.16 -13.18
N SER A 70 34.74 -27.43 -13.45
CA SER A 70 33.44 -28.02 -13.20
C SER A 70 33.13 -28.00 -11.70
N ILE A 71 32.26 -27.09 -11.28
CA ILE A 71 31.67 -27.14 -9.94
C ILE A 71 30.48 -28.10 -10.04
N SER A 72 30.72 -29.35 -9.64
CA SER A 72 29.70 -30.38 -9.46
C SER A 72 28.85 -30.03 -8.25
N THR A 73 27.84 -29.19 -8.44
CA THR A 73 26.83 -28.94 -7.40
C THR A 73 25.88 -30.12 -7.37
N SER A 74 26.13 -31.02 -6.42
CA SER A 74 25.27 -32.15 -6.09
C SER A 74 23.88 -31.62 -5.71
N LEU A 75 22.90 -31.86 -6.59
CA LEU A 75 21.48 -31.64 -6.32
C LEU A 75 21.04 -32.62 -5.23
N SER A 76 21.04 -32.17 -3.98
CA SER A 76 20.28 -32.85 -2.92
C SER A 76 18.80 -32.70 -3.24
N VAL A 77 18.21 -33.75 -3.82
CA VAL A 77 16.77 -33.90 -3.98
C VAL A 77 16.17 -33.92 -2.57
N ILE A 78 15.63 -32.79 -2.13
CA ILE A 78 14.75 -32.74 -0.97
C ILE A 78 13.42 -33.32 -1.44
N THR A 79 13.21 -34.60 -1.16
CA THR A 79 11.90 -35.26 -1.28
C THR A 79 10.97 -34.61 -0.26
N ILE A 80 10.11 -33.71 -0.73
CA ILE A 80 8.97 -33.21 0.04
C ILE A 80 7.93 -34.34 0.03
N ASN A 81 7.83 -35.07 1.13
CA ASN A 81 6.70 -35.99 1.36
C ASN A 81 5.41 -35.16 1.45
N ILE A 82 4.71 -35.04 0.33
CA ILE A 82 3.33 -34.58 0.29
C ILE A 82 2.48 -35.73 0.85
N MET A 83 2.09 -35.63 2.13
CA MET A 83 1.05 -36.51 2.67
C MET A 83 -0.24 -36.24 1.90
N ALA A 84 -0.60 -37.19 1.05
CA ALA A 84 -1.86 -37.22 0.34
C ALA A 84 -3.01 -37.32 1.36
N SER A 85 -3.88 -36.31 1.37
CA SER A 85 -5.19 -36.38 2.01
C SER A 85 -6.01 -37.50 1.38
N PRO A 86 -6.71 -38.32 2.18
CA PRO A 86 -7.51 -39.43 1.66
C PRO A 86 -8.71 -38.91 0.84
N SER A 87 -8.80 -39.44 -0.37
CA SER A 87 -9.92 -39.33 -1.29
C SER A 87 -11.16 -40.00 -0.69
N ALA A 88 -12.21 -39.21 -0.42
CA ALA A 88 -13.53 -39.74 -0.11
C ALA A 88 -14.26 -40.06 -1.42
N ALA A 89 -14.55 -41.34 -1.62
CA ALA A 89 -15.30 -41.86 -2.75
C ALA A 89 -16.80 -41.44 -2.71
N PRO A 90 -17.49 -41.38 -3.86
CA PRO A 90 -18.92 -41.10 -3.92
C PRO A 90 -19.72 -42.39 -3.69
N GLY A 91 -20.49 -42.41 -2.60
CA GLY A 91 -21.49 -43.45 -2.33
C GLY A 91 -22.79 -43.14 -3.07
N VAL A 92 -23.10 -43.94 -4.08
CA VAL A 92 -24.39 -44.00 -4.77
C VAL A 92 -25.39 -44.71 -3.85
N ALA A 93 -26.50 -44.05 -3.53
CA ALA A 93 -27.71 -44.71 -3.05
C ALA A 93 -28.93 -44.01 -3.63
N SER A 94 -29.56 -44.66 -4.60
CA SER A 94 -30.90 -44.36 -5.06
C SER A 94 -31.89 -44.67 -3.94
N SER A 95 -32.76 -43.72 -3.61
CA SER A 95 -33.99 -44.02 -2.88
C SER A 95 -35.12 -43.19 -3.45
N LEU A 96 -35.98 -43.89 -4.17
CA LEU A 96 -37.27 -43.48 -4.70
C LEU A 96 -38.24 -43.26 -3.52
N HIS A 97 -38.74 -42.04 -3.32
CA HIS A 97 -39.99 -41.82 -2.59
C HIS A 97 -40.58 -40.44 -2.91
N ASP A 98 -41.78 -40.48 -3.47
CA ASP A 98 -42.67 -39.36 -3.77
C ASP A 98 -43.53 -38.99 -2.54
N PRO A 99 -44.34 -37.90 -2.56
CA PRO A 99 -44.30 -36.82 -1.58
C PRO A 99 -45.47 -36.80 -0.58
N PRO A 100 -45.45 -35.86 0.38
CA PRO A 100 -46.67 -35.25 0.87
C PRO A 100 -46.70 -33.74 0.64
N MET A 101 -47.78 -33.34 -0.02
CA MET A 101 -48.49 -32.06 0.11
C MET A 101 -48.44 -31.53 1.55
N GLY A 102 -48.17 -30.23 1.74
CA GLY A 102 -48.54 -29.58 3.00
C GLY A 102 -47.85 -28.27 3.34
N SER A 103 -48.61 -27.19 3.16
CA SER A 103 -48.68 -26.05 4.08
C SER A 103 -47.59 -24.97 4.02
N SER A 104 -47.97 -23.94 3.27
CA SER A 104 -47.70 -22.53 3.51
C SER A 104 -47.63 -22.16 5.00
N SER A 105 -46.55 -21.48 5.41
CA SER A 105 -46.60 -20.58 6.55
C SER A 105 -45.71 -19.38 6.26
N SER A 106 -46.35 -18.32 5.77
CA SER A 106 -45.78 -17.01 5.54
C SER A 106 -45.80 -16.25 6.87
N SER A 107 -44.68 -16.22 7.57
CA SER A 107 -44.48 -15.33 8.72
C SER A 107 -43.83 -14.03 8.24
N HIS A 108 -44.68 -13.06 7.93
CA HIS A 108 -44.30 -11.65 7.84
C HIS A 108 -43.68 -11.20 9.17
N HIS A 109 -42.37 -10.98 9.21
CA HIS A 109 -41.74 -10.18 10.26
C HIS A 109 -41.43 -8.80 9.69
N GLU A 110 -42.41 -7.92 9.82
CA GLU A 110 -42.30 -6.50 9.46
C GLU A 110 -41.42 -5.81 10.51
N PHE A 111 -40.12 -5.72 10.27
CA PHE A 111 -39.21 -4.93 11.10
C PHE A 111 -39.33 -3.46 10.68
N ARG A 112 -40.25 -2.76 11.34
CA ARG A 112 -40.51 -1.33 11.18
C ARG A 112 -39.35 -0.53 11.79
N ILE A 113 -38.36 -0.13 10.98
CA ILE A 113 -37.33 0.81 11.43
C ILE A 113 -37.92 2.22 11.33
N SER A 114 -38.27 2.79 12.48
CA SER A 114 -38.66 4.19 12.62
C SER A 114 -37.51 5.12 12.23
N SER A 115 -37.73 5.92 11.17
CA SER A 115 -36.92 7.09 10.85
C SER A 115 -37.11 8.17 11.94
N GLY A 116 -36.21 8.20 12.91
CA GLY A 116 -36.05 9.31 13.84
C GLY A 116 -35.17 10.40 13.22
N ALA A 117 -35.78 11.48 12.75
CA ALA A 117 -35.09 12.70 12.38
C ALA A 117 -34.55 13.37 13.66
N CYS A 118 -33.23 13.34 13.85
CA CYS A 118 -32.57 14.06 14.93
C CYS A 118 -32.04 15.39 14.38
N ALA A 119 -32.74 16.49 14.67
CA ALA A 119 -32.25 17.84 14.43
C ALA A 119 -31.15 18.19 15.46
N PRO A 120 -30.03 18.83 15.07
CA PRO A 120 -29.08 19.34 16.03
C PRO A 120 -29.46 20.76 16.48
N ALA A 121 -29.57 20.94 17.79
CA ALA A 121 -29.61 22.25 18.45
C ALA A 121 -28.17 22.80 18.61
N PRO A 122 -27.95 24.13 18.53
CA PRO A 122 -26.64 24.73 18.73
C PRO A 122 -26.37 24.95 20.22
N VAL A 123 -25.25 24.41 20.72
CA VAL A 123 -24.71 24.74 22.04
C VAL A 123 -23.66 25.84 21.87
N MET A 124 -23.98 27.00 22.43
CA MET A 124 -23.03 28.08 22.71
C MET A 124 -22.17 27.68 23.90
N ALA A 125 -20.84 27.77 23.78
CA ALA A 125 -19.96 27.85 24.94
C ALA A 125 -18.74 28.71 24.61
N ALA A 126 -18.64 29.79 25.37
CA ALA A 126 -17.56 30.76 25.41
C ALA A 126 -16.38 30.29 26.28
N ALA A 127 -15.31 31.10 26.25
CA ALA A 127 -14.21 31.27 27.22
C ALA A 127 -12.84 31.02 26.57
N MET A 128 -12.04 32.07 26.33
CA MET A 128 -11.10 32.68 27.30
C MET A 128 -10.03 31.69 27.76
N HIS A 129 -8.79 31.89 27.30
CA HIS A 129 -7.58 32.15 28.12
C HIS A 129 -6.30 31.89 27.28
N GLN A 130 -5.45 32.93 27.20
CA GLN A 130 -3.98 32.85 27.02
C GLN A 130 -3.32 32.15 28.26
N PRO A 131 -1.99 31.94 28.43
CA PRO A 131 -0.79 32.49 27.75
C PRO A 131 0.42 31.50 27.61
N VAL A 132 1.60 32.07 27.30
CA VAL A 132 2.97 31.70 27.74
C VAL A 132 3.91 31.16 26.64
N GLY A 133 4.85 32.02 26.26
CA GLY A 133 6.05 31.66 25.51
C GLY A 133 7.09 30.96 26.40
N LEU A 134 7.80 30.00 25.81
CA LEU A 134 8.93 29.29 26.41
C LEU A 134 10.25 29.71 25.75
N PRO A 135 11.37 29.70 26.50
CA PRO A 135 12.65 30.25 26.09
C PRO A 135 13.53 29.24 25.35
N THR A 136 14.34 29.78 24.45
CA THR A 136 15.36 29.12 23.64
C THR A 136 16.58 28.73 24.48
N PRO A 137 17.07 27.48 24.46
CA PRO A 137 18.36 27.14 25.04
C PRO A 137 19.52 27.46 24.09
N HIS A 138 20.48 28.24 24.58
CA HIS A 138 21.80 28.43 23.98
C HIS A 138 22.69 27.21 24.25
N PHE A 139 23.22 26.58 23.20
CA PHE A 139 24.28 25.58 23.34
C PHE A 139 25.65 26.26 23.27
N ALA A 140 26.43 26.12 24.34
CA ALA A 140 27.82 26.55 24.43
C ALA A 140 28.74 25.52 23.75
N VAL A 141 29.62 26.02 22.88
CA VAL A 141 30.73 25.28 22.27
C VAL A 141 31.86 25.17 23.29
N ALA A 142 32.25 23.95 23.63
CA ALA A 142 33.49 23.68 24.36
C ALA A 142 34.45 22.91 23.45
N ALA A 143 35.49 23.60 22.98
CA ALA A 143 36.58 23.06 22.21
C ALA A 143 37.82 23.05 23.10
N HIS A 144 38.30 21.88 23.55
CA HIS A 144 39.65 21.75 24.11
C HIS A 144 40.21 20.34 23.92
N GLY A 145 41.48 20.29 23.48
CA GLY A 145 42.47 19.45 24.16
C GLY A 145 42.89 18.16 23.47
N SER A 146 43.76 18.30 22.47
CA SER A 146 44.83 17.35 22.15
C SER A 146 45.56 16.86 23.42
N THR A 147 45.86 15.56 23.55
CA THR A 147 47.18 15.02 23.98
C THR A 147 47.20 13.49 23.78
N VAL A 148 48.17 12.99 23.02
CA VAL A 148 48.52 11.56 22.86
C VAL A 148 49.54 11.19 23.93
N PRO A 149 49.54 9.96 24.47
CA PRO A 149 50.77 9.16 24.32
C PRO A 149 50.55 7.65 24.11
N MET A 150 51.55 7.06 23.46
CA MET A 150 51.73 5.63 23.17
C MET A 150 51.71 4.74 24.42
N THR A 151 51.16 3.53 24.31
CA THR A 151 51.73 2.34 24.98
C THR A 151 51.43 1.08 24.17
N LEU A 152 52.49 0.36 23.82
CA LEU A 152 52.48 -0.92 23.13
C LEU A 152 52.20 -2.06 24.13
N THR A 153 51.24 -2.92 23.81
CA THR A 153 51.16 -4.28 24.38
C THR A 153 50.60 -5.25 23.33
N PRO A 154 51.38 -6.26 22.90
CA PRO A 154 50.90 -7.34 22.06
C PRO A 154 50.36 -8.50 22.92
N SER A 155 49.64 -9.42 22.27
CA SER A 155 49.16 -10.70 22.80
C SER A 155 47.95 -10.68 23.74
N SER A 156 46.78 -10.85 23.13
CA SER A 156 45.96 -12.01 23.46
C SER A 156 45.13 -12.42 22.25
N SER A 157 45.19 -13.71 21.95
CA SER A 157 44.34 -14.40 21.00
C SER A 157 42.88 -14.21 21.42
N LEU A 158 42.24 -13.17 20.89
CA LEU A 158 40.82 -12.94 21.00
C LEU A 158 40.15 -13.84 19.97
N VAL A 159 39.98 -15.12 20.33
CA VAL A 159 38.91 -15.91 19.72
C VAL A 159 37.64 -15.09 19.91
N PRO A 160 36.93 -14.67 18.84
CA PRO A 160 35.69 -13.93 18.98
C PRO A 160 34.77 -14.80 19.83
N GLN A 161 34.52 -14.39 21.07
CA GLN A 161 33.47 -15.01 21.85
C GLN A 161 32.20 -14.81 21.03
N ASN A 162 31.68 -15.92 20.49
CA ASN A 162 30.34 -16.04 19.93
C ASN A 162 29.35 -15.76 21.06
N SER A 163 29.26 -14.50 21.49
CA SER A 163 28.17 -13.99 22.29
C SER A 163 26.94 -14.24 21.44
N SER A 164 26.17 -15.27 21.81
CA SER A 164 24.92 -15.63 21.17
C SER A 164 24.11 -14.35 20.98
N LEU A 165 24.05 -13.86 19.73
CA LEU A 165 23.27 -12.68 19.39
C LEU A 165 21.86 -12.88 19.93
N ALA A 166 21.30 -11.85 20.55
CA ALA A 166 19.92 -11.89 21.00
C ALA A 166 19.04 -12.34 19.82
N PRO A 167 18.05 -13.23 20.02
CA PRO A 167 17.20 -13.75 18.93
C PRO A 167 16.61 -12.65 18.03
N GLN A 168 16.35 -11.47 18.61
CA GLN A 168 15.91 -10.26 17.92
C GLN A 168 16.93 -9.73 16.90
N ALA A 169 18.22 -9.67 17.25
CA ALA A 169 19.28 -9.20 16.36
C ALA A 169 19.50 -10.16 15.19
N LEU A 170 19.36 -11.47 15.40
CA LEU A 170 19.39 -12.47 14.33
C LEU A 170 18.25 -12.26 13.35
N LYS A 171 17.02 -12.03 13.83
CA LYS A 171 15.86 -11.75 12.97
C LYS A 171 16.01 -10.44 12.21
N TRP A 172 16.53 -9.40 12.84
CA TRP A 172 16.85 -8.14 12.15
C TRP A 172 17.86 -8.36 11.03
N ALA A 173 18.96 -9.06 11.32
CA ALA A 173 20.00 -9.37 10.32
C ALA A 173 19.46 -10.15 9.12
N VAL A 174 18.49 -11.06 9.33
CA VAL A 174 17.81 -11.78 8.23
C VAL A 174 16.99 -10.82 7.37
N LEU A 175 16.22 -9.91 7.96
CA LEU A 175 15.46 -8.90 7.24
C LEU A 175 16.39 -7.96 6.46
N THR A 176 17.43 -7.43 7.12
CA THR A 176 18.44 -6.56 6.51
C THR A 176 19.13 -7.22 5.33
N ARG A 177 19.46 -8.52 5.44
CA ARG A 177 20.03 -9.27 4.33
C ARG A 177 19.07 -9.40 3.15
N LYS A 178 17.77 -9.54 3.42
CA LYS A 178 16.75 -9.77 2.38
C LYS A 178 16.36 -8.49 1.64
N HIS A 179 16.26 -7.36 2.34
CA HIS A 179 15.71 -6.12 1.79
C HIS A 179 16.72 -4.97 1.70
N GLY A 180 17.93 -5.15 2.25
CA GLY A 180 18.91 -4.08 2.38
C GLY A 180 18.65 -3.20 3.60
N ASP A 181 19.73 -2.79 4.25
CA ASP A 181 19.67 -1.98 5.47
C ASP A 181 19.05 -0.62 5.22
N GLU A 182 19.41 0.02 4.10
CA GLU A 182 18.91 1.35 3.74
C GLU A 182 17.38 1.39 3.63
N GLN A 183 16.76 0.35 3.07
CA GLN A 183 15.31 0.32 2.90
C GLN A 183 14.59 0.15 4.24
N LEU A 184 15.14 -0.67 5.16
CA LEU A 184 14.56 -0.87 6.48
C LEU A 184 14.77 0.33 7.41
N GLN A 185 15.92 0.99 7.31
CA GLN A 185 16.26 2.17 8.11
C GLN A 185 15.50 3.44 7.71
N ARG A 186 15.05 3.54 6.45
CA ARG A 186 14.13 4.62 6.04
C ARG A 186 12.83 4.60 6.86
N TYR A 187 12.51 3.45 7.45
CA TYR A 187 11.36 3.27 8.30
C TYR A 187 11.67 3.50 9.78
N ALA A 188 11.00 4.49 10.38
CA ALA A 188 11.34 4.96 11.72
C ALA A 188 10.81 4.08 12.87
N GLN A 189 9.81 3.21 12.62
CA GLN A 189 9.07 2.54 13.70
C GLN A 189 8.88 1.04 13.45
N TRP A 190 9.46 0.25 14.34
CA TRP A 190 9.42 -1.22 14.31
C TRP A 190 9.08 -1.76 15.70
N ASP A 191 8.12 -2.68 15.75
CA ASP A 191 7.72 -3.38 16.97
C ASP A 191 8.20 -4.82 16.94
N PHE A 192 8.65 -5.36 18.07
CA PHE A 192 9.08 -6.75 18.18
C PHE A 192 8.09 -7.57 19.02
N HIS A 193 7.32 -8.42 18.36
CA HIS A 193 6.37 -9.35 18.98
C HIS A 193 6.69 -10.80 18.60
N GLY A 194 7.92 -11.22 18.87
CA GLY A 194 8.47 -12.49 18.40
C GLY A 194 8.97 -12.41 16.96
N GLU A 195 8.42 -11.55 16.12
CA GLU A 195 8.97 -11.12 14.84
C GLU A 195 8.98 -9.59 14.76
N TRP A 196 9.87 -9.03 13.95
CA TRP A 196 9.91 -7.59 13.69
C TRP A 196 8.76 -7.22 12.77
N LEU A 197 7.91 -6.30 13.21
CA LEU A 197 6.74 -5.81 12.48
C LEU A 197 6.89 -4.31 12.28
N PRO A 198 6.75 -3.79 11.06
CA PRO A 198 6.73 -2.35 10.83
C PRO A 198 5.40 -1.78 11.35
N TYR A 199 5.45 -0.62 12.02
CA TYR A 199 4.24 0.14 12.34
C TYR A 199 3.80 0.91 11.09
N TYR A 200 2.73 0.51 10.39
CA TYR A 200 2.37 1.16 9.12
C TYR A 200 1.07 1.96 9.17
N GLU A 201 1.07 3.19 8.67
CA GLU A 201 -0.14 3.95 8.37
C GLU A 201 -0.24 4.27 6.88
N TYR A 202 -1.40 4.00 6.30
CA TYR A 202 -1.70 4.35 4.91
C TYR A 202 -1.56 5.84 4.67
N GLN A 203 -0.80 6.21 3.64
CA GLN A 203 -0.60 7.61 3.29
C GLN A 203 -1.87 8.17 2.64
N SER A 204 -2.06 9.49 2.79
CA SER A 204 -3.10 10.19 2.05
C SER A 204 -2.76 10.17 0.57
N VAL A 205 -3.64 9.58 -0.24
CA VAL A 205 -3.50 9.52 -1.70
C VAL A 205 -4.42 10.55 -2.34
N HIS A 206 -3.94 11.25 -3.36
CA HIS A 206 -4.71 12.28 -4.06
C HIS A 206 -5.16 11.80 -5.44
N GLN A 207 -4.42 10.89 -6.04
CA GLN A 207 -4.67 10.30 -7.35
C GLN A 207 -4.95 8.80 -7.23
N ILE A 208 -5.69 8.24 -8.19
CA ILE A 208 -5.98 6.79 -8.21
C ILE A 208 -4.66 6.04 -8.42
N THR A 209 -3.79 6.58 -9.28
CA THR A 209 -2.46 6.02 -9.57
C THR A 209 -1.52 6.02 -8.36
N ASP A 210 -1.68 6.95 -7.40
CA ASP A 210 -0.90 6.94 -6.15
C ASP A 210 -1.11 5.64 -5.34
N ILE A 211 -2.29 5.01 -5.44
CA ILE A 211 -2.55 3.72 -4.76
C ILE A 211 -1.61 2.63 -5.31
N TRP A 212 -1.35 2.62 -6.62
CA TRP A 212 -0.42 1.68 -7.20
C TRP A 212 1.04 2.01 -6.82
N THR A 213 1.40 3.29 -6.82
CA THR A 213 2.73 3.73 -6.39
C THR A 213 3.01 3.32 -4.94
N GLU A 214 2.06 3.54 -4.02
CA GLU A 214 2.19 3.09 -2.63
C GLU A 214 2.31 1.56 -2.52
N TRP A 215 1.59 0.83 -3.36
CA TRP A 215 1.67 -0.64 -3.40
C TRP A 215 3.05 -1.13 -3.85
N ALA A 216 3.54 -0.63 -4.97
CA ALA A 216 4.74 -1.14 -5.63
C ALA A 216 6.05 -0.56 -5.09
N GLU A 217 6.06 0.74 -4.80
CA GLU A 217 7.27 1.52 -4.49
C GLU A 217 7.23 2.11 -3.07
N GLY A 218 6.04 2.29 -2.52
CA GLY A 218 5.83 3.06 -1.29
C GLY A 218 5.73 4.57 -1.59
N ILE A 219 5.22 5.33 -0.61
CA ILE A 219 5.10 6.79 -0.69
C ILE A 219 5.82 7.39 0.51
N GLY A 220 6.57 8.49 0.34
CA GLY A 220 7.09 9.27 1.47
C GLY A 220 8.07 8.54 2.39
N ASN A 221 8.94 7.68 1.85
CA ASN A 221 9.86 6.79 2.59
C ASN A 221 9.19 5.62 3.33
N TYR A 222 7.90 5.40 3.14
CA TYR A 222 7.23 4.23 3.68
C TYR A 222 7.57 2.97 2.86
N LEU A 223 7.56 1.81 3.51
CA LEU A 223 7.73 0.53 2.82
C LEU A 223 6.61 0.32 1.77
N PRO A 224 6.91 -0.31 0.63
CA PRO A 224 5.88 -0.72 -0.32
C PRO A 224 4.86 -1.63 0.35
N VAL A 225 3.56 -1.40 0.13
CA VAL A 225 2.51 -2.25 0.72
C VAL A 225 2.62 -3.69 0.21
N ARG A 226 3.10 -3.89 -1.03
CA ARG A 226 3.40 -5.22 -1.56
C ARG A 226 4.38 -5.99 -0.69
N LEU A 227 5.46 -5.33 -0.28
CA LEU A 227 6.47 -5.91 0.62
C LEU A 227 5.85 -6.27 1.96
N LEU A 228 4.97 -5.41 2.48
CA LEU A 228 4.28 -5.65 3.74
C LEU A 228 3.44 -6.94 3.67
N CYS A 229 2.69 -7.11 2.58
CA CYS A 229 1.88 -8.29 2.34
C CYS A 229 2.71 -9.56 2.12
N GLU A 230 3.83 -9.48 1.41
CA GLU A 230 4.69 -10.63 1.11
C GLU A 230 5.42 -11.16 2.35
N GLU A 231 5.96 -10.28 3.21
CA GLU A 231 6.74 -10.69 4.38
C GLU A 231 5.87 -11.01 5.62
N TRP A 232 4.82 -10.22 5.86
CA TRP A 232 4.05 -10.30 7.11
C TRP A 232 2.59 -10.70 6.89
N GLY A 233 2.13 -10.83 5.65
CA GLY A 233 0.77 -11.26 5.34
C GLY A 233 -0.29 -10.33 5.94
N ALA A 234 -1.23 -10.88 6.71
CA ALA A 234 -2.26 -10.09 7.39
C ALA A 234 -1.80 -9.50 8.74
N LYS A 235 -0.62 -9.89 9.24
CA LYS A 235 -0.15 -9.52 10.58
C LYS A 235 0.31 -8.07 10.67
N TRP A 236 0.86 -7.51 9.59
CA TRP A 236 1.34 -6.12 9.60
C TRP A 236 0.21 -5.11 9.84
N CYS A 237 -1.06 -5.47 9.57
CA CYS A 237 -2.20 -4.60 9.89
C CYS A 237 -2.53 -4.55 11.40
N GLN A 238 -1.83 -5.32 12.25
CA GLN A 238 -1.93 -5.34 13.73
C GLN A 238 -3.37 -5.36 14.30
N ASN A 239 -4.31 -6.02 13.62
CA ASN A 239 -5.73 -6.00 13.96
C ASN A 239 -6.41 -4.62 14.02
N VAL A 240 -5.79 -3.57 13.47
CA VAL A 240 -6.37 -2.23 13.42
C VAL A 240 -7.48 -2.18 12.36
N PRO A 241 -8.77 -1.98 12.72
CA PRO A 241 -9.89 -2.05 11.78
C PRO A 241 -9.82 -1.01 10.66
N LYS A 242 -9.30 0.18 10.96
CA LYS A 242 -9.07 1.28 9.99
C LYS A 242 -8.14 0.82 8.87
N LEU A 243 -6.99 0.24 9.21
CA LEU A 243 -6.02 -0.29 8.25
C LEU A 243 -6.63 -1.42 7.41
N LYS A 244 -7.32 -2.39 8.04
CA LYS A 244 -7.95 -3.50 7.31
C LYS A 244 -8.98 -3.02 6.29
N THR A 245 -9.78 -2.03 6.65
CA THR A 245 -10.80 -1.46 5.77
C THR A 245 -10.16 -0.76 4.57
N GLU A 246 -9.11 0.01 4.82
CA GLU A 246 -8.39 0.74 3.78
C GLU A 246 -7.60 -0.20 2.86
N ALA A 247 -6.93 -1.21 3.41
CA ALA A 247 -6.26 -2.26 2.65
C ALA A 247 -7.22 -2.96 1.68
N ASN A 248 -8.40 -3.34 2.18
CA ASN A 248 -9.43 -3.96 1.34
C ASN A 248 -9.98 -3.03 0.24
N ARG A 249 -9.98 -1.71 0.43
CA ARG A 249 -10.33 -0.75 -0.62
C ARG A 249 -9.25 -0.67 -1.68
N ARG A 250 -8.01 -0.38 -1.27
CA ARG A 250 -6.86 -0.22 -2.17
C ARG A 250 -6.56 -1.49 -2.97
N MET A 251 -6.77 -2.66 -2.36
CA MET A 251 -6.61 -3.96 -3.03
C MET A 251 -7.48 -4.10 -4.29
N LYS A 252 -8.64 -3.43 -4.37
CA LYS A 252 -9.49 -3.46 -5.57
C LYS A 252 -8.85 -2.73 -6.75
N VAL A 253 -8.20 -1.61 -6.49
CA VAL A 253 -7.45 -0.87 -7.53
C VAL A 253 -6.23 -1.67 -7.96
N ILE A 254 -5.50 -2.27 -7.02
CA ILE A 254 -4.35 -3.14 -7.32
C ILE A 254 -4.76 -4.32 -8.21
N GLN A 255 -5.81 -5.05 -7.84
CA GLN A 255 -6.36 -6.16 -8.63
C GLN A 255 -6.79 -5.74 -10.03
N LEU A 256 -7.39 -4.55 -10.16
CA LEU A 256 -7.77 -3.99 -11.45
C LEU A 256 -6.54 -3.68 -12.31
N VAL A 257 -5.51 -3.05 -11.75
CA VAL A 257 -4.26 -2.74 -12.48
C VAL A 257 -3.56 -4.03 -12.94
N GLU A 258 -3.53 -5.07 -12.10
CA GLU A 258 -3.02 -6.39 -12.47
C GLU A 258 -3.86 -7.05 -13.57
N ALA A 259 -5.19 -6.94 -13.51
CA ALA A 259 -6.08 -7.47 -14.54
C ALA A 259 -5.90 -6.74 -15.89
N LEU A 260 -5.70 -5.42 -15.87
CA LEU A 260 -5.41 -4.64 -17.07
C LEU A 260 -4.09 -5.05 -17.70
N GLN A 261 -3.03 -5.24 -16.89
CA GLN A 261 -1.71 -5.70 -17.39
C GLN A 261 -1.73 -7.11 -18.01
N LYS A 262 -2.73 -7.94 -17.68
CA LYS A 262 -2.92 -9.26 -18.33
C LYS A 262 -3.52 -9.15 -19.74
N LYS A 263 -4.03 -7.99 -20.15
CA LYS A 263 -4.59 -7.77 -21.49
C LYS A 263 -3.45 -7.62 -22.51
N ARG A 264 -3.68 -8.07 -23.74
CA ARG A 264 -2.68 -7.96 -24.83
C ARG A 264 -2.34 -6.49 -25.08
N ASN A 265 -1.05 -6.17 -25.18
CA ASN A 265 -0.51 -4.82 -25.40
C ASN A 265 -0.70 -3.84 -24.23
N TRP A 266 -1.13 -4.31 -23.06
CA TRP A 266 -1.19 -3.49 -21.85
C TRP A 266 0.06 -3.72 -21.02
N HIS A 267 0.83 -2.66 -20.78
CA HIS A 267 1.91 -2.62 -19.80
C HIS A 267 1.59 -1.56 -18.74
N LEU A 268 2.36 -1.53 -17.65
CA LEU A 268 2.06 -0.69 -16.49
C LEU A 268 1.85 0.79 -16.88
N ASP A 269 2.72 1.36 -17.72
CA ASP A 269 2.62 2.77 -18.11
C ASP A 269 1.30 3.10 -18.84
N ILE A 270 0.86 2.23 -19.76
CA ILE A 270 -0.43 2.37 -20.44
C ILE A 270 -1.57 2.25 -19.44
N THR A 271 -1.50 1.30 -18.50
CA THR A 271 -2.52 1.11 -17.47
C THR A 271 -2.66 2.34 -16.59
N LEU A 272 -1.56 2.89 -16.08
CA LEU A 272 -1.59 4.08 -15.23
C LEU A 272 -2.03 5.32 -16.02
N ARG A 273 -1.59 5.48 -17.28
CA ARG A 273 -2.04 6.57 -18.15
C ARG A 273 -3.54 6.50 -18.42
N PHE A 274 -4.07 5.32 -18.72
CA PHE A 274 -5.51 5.10 -18.91
C PHE A 274 -6.32 5.49 -17.68
N LEU A 275 -5.91 5.05 -16.48
CA LEU A 275 -6.60 5.40 -15.24
C LEU A 275 -6.58 6.91 -14.99
N ARG A 276 -5.42 7.54 -15.20
CA ARG A 276 -5.23 8.99 -15.07
C ARG A 276 -6.11 9.78 -16.03
N GLU A 277 -6.14 9.42 -17.30
CA GLU A 277 -6.90 10.19 -18.31
C GLU A 277 -8.40 9.96 -18.18
N LYS A 278 -8.82 8.73 -17.87
CA LYS A 278 -10.24 8.35 -17.93
C LYS A 278 -11.00 8.54 -16.62
N TYR A 279 -10.36 8.30 -15.47
CA TYR A 279 -11.06 8.22 -14.19
C TYR A 279 -10.64 9.28 -13.16
N GLU A 280 -9.37 9.68 -13.12
CA GLU A 280 -8.93 10.69 -12.14
C GLU A 280 -9.63 12.07 -12.27
N PRO A 281 -10.07 12.55 -13.46
CA PRO A 281 -10.82 13.80 -13.56
C PRO A 281 -12.22 13.74 -12.93
N GLN A 282 -12.77 12.55 -12.71
CA GLN A 282 -14.15 12.33 -12.29
C GLN A 282 -14.26 11.72 -10.89
N TYR A 283 -13.20 11.05 -10.43
CA TYR A 283 -13.21 10.29 -9.19
C TYR A 283 -12.02 10.64 -8.32
N THR A 284 -12.29 10.94 -7.05
CA THR A 284 -11.27 10.81 -6.00
C THR A 284 -10.88 9.33 -5.80
N PRO A 285 -9.69 9.03 -5.24
CA PRO A 285 -9.26 7.64 -5.03
C PRO A 285 -10.27 6.82 -4.23
N ARG A 286 -10.87 7.44 -3.21
CA ARG A 286 -11.91 6.81 -2.39
C ARG A 286 -13.19 6.54 -3.17
N GLN A 287 -13.70 7.53 -3.91
CA GLN A 287 -14.89 7.34 -4.75
C GLN A 287 -14.66 6.27 -5.81
N PHE A 288 -13.45 6.20 -6.39
CA PHE A 288 -13.11 5.16 -7.35
C PHE A 288 -13.12 3.77 -6.70
N CYS A 289 -12.54 3.61 -5.50
CA CYS A 289 -12.61 2.34 -4.77
C CYS A 289 -14.04 1.90 -4.48
N ASP A 290 -14.92 2.84 -4.14
CA ASP A 290 -16.33 2.55 -3.89
C ASP A 290 -17.06 2.21 -5.22
N PHE A 291 -16.76 2.92 -6.30
CA PHE A 291 -17.25 2.61 -7.66
C PHE A 291 -16.87 1.18 -8.09
N LEU A 292 -15.63 0.73 -7.83
CA LEU A 292 -15.22 -0.64 -8.14
C LEU A 292 -15.97 -1.71 -7.34
N LYS A 293 -16.58 -1.35 -6.21
CA LYS A 293 -17.37 -2.27 -5.37
C LYS A 293 -18.85 -2.31 -5.75
N CYS A 294 -19.33 -1.34 -6.53
CA CYS A 294 -20.73 -1.28 -6.93
C CYS A 294 -21.17 -2.55 -7.68
N ASP A 295 -22.42 -2.96 -7.42
CA ASP A 295 -23.13 -4.03 -8.13
C ASP A 295 -22.32 -5.33 -8.33
N ARG A 296 -21.70 -5.82 -7.25
CA ARG A 296 -20.88 -7.05 -7.25
C ARG A 296 -19.68 -7.02 -8.21
N GLY A 297 -19.15 -5.82 -8.49
CA GLY A 297 -17.96 -5.66 -9.33
C GLY A 297 -18.26 -5.15 -10.75
N ALA A 298 -19.51 -4.78 -11.06
CA ALA A 298 -19.86 -4.19 -12.35
C ALA A 298 -19.02 -2.93 -12.68
N GLY A 299 -18.59 -2.19 -11.65
CA GLY A 299 -17.66 -1.08 -11.81
C GLY A 299 -16.31 -1.53 -12.39
N ALA A 300 -15.73 -2.62 -11.89
CA ALA A 300 -14.49 -3.18 -12.42
C ALA A 300 -14.66 -3.70 -13.86
N ASP A 301 -15.76 -4.39 -14.15
CA ASP A 301 -16.07 -4.87 -15.50
C ASP A 301 -16.23 -3.71 -16.49
N SER A 302 -16.87 -2.61 -16.06
CA SER A 302 -17.00 -1.39 -16.85
C SER A 302 -15.63 -0.77 -17.18
N VAL A 303 -14.69 -0.76 -16.23
CA VAL A 303 -13.31 -0.29 -16.49
C VAL A 303 -12.60 -1.21 -17.48
N LEU A 304 -12.72 -2.53 -17.32
CA LEU A 304 -12.12 -3.50 -18.23
C LEU A 304 -12.70 -3.41 -19.65
N ALA A 305 -13.99 -3.10 -19.78
CA ALA A 305 -14.65 -2.87 -21.06
C ALA A 305 -14.17 -1.55 -21.70
N ALA A 306 -14.10 -0.46 -20.94
CA ALA A 306 -13.59 0.83 -21.41
C ALA A 306 -12.12 0.74 -21.86
N ALA A 307 -11.31 -0.08 -21.18
CA ALA A 307 -9.95 -0.37 -21.59
C ALA A 307 -9.87 -1.06 -22.96
N ALA A 308 -10.90 -1.79 -23.40
CA ALA A 308 -10.87 -2.45 -24.71
C ALA A 308 -10.91 -1.47 -25.89
N SER A 309 -11.39 -0.24 -25.69
CA SER A 309 -11.50 0.80 -26.73
C SER A 309 -10.50 1.95 -26.57
N TYR A 310 -9.57 1.84 -25.62
CA TYR A 310 -8.59 2.91 -25.35
C TYR A 310 -7.33 2.84 -26.23
N LEU A 311 -7.00 1.65 -26.75
CA LEU A 311 -5.91 1.42 -27.71
C LEU A 311 -6.45 1.27 -29.12
#